data_AF-R6RCP8-F1
#
_entry.id   AF-R6RCP8-F1
#
_cell.length_a   1.000
_cell.length_b   1.000
_cell.length_c   1.000
_cell.angle_alpha   90.00
_cell.angle_beta   90.00
_cell.angle_gamma   90.00
#
_symmetry.space_group_name_H-M   'P 1'
#
loop_
_entity.id
_entity.type
_entity.pdbx_description
1 polymer ?
#
loop_
_entity_poly.entity_id
_entity_poly.type
_entity_poly.pdbx_seq_one_letter_code
_entity_poly.pdbx_strand_id
1 'polypeptide(L)'
;MGHIVALDAEGHLVYEGLLSSKEIATIDEILNTLKQEIPQIESDLEEAYGKSVLYKYNLGKVLGGLLSKYNISASERRKFWDEIKTFATKENRIRDEGSNAETRSFYGQCYRLSQFDQEIVEKLSWRQWQDILDRVGNREDSRIFEWIRNKKEKIREDDWREFEKGLHLYLKDKDTSVFSDNELYEIYESILSMSKYWRIAFAQFSKDHPNSAKIKSKGRRSKKYQATCFQLKRELRRSLDDDIFEKAFELALT
;
A
#
# COMPACT_ATOMS: atom_id res chain seq x y z
N MET A 1 6.69 -22.66 12.03
CA MET A 1 7.34 -22.46 13.34
C MET A 1 6.32 -21.93 14.36
N GLY A 2 5.69 -22.81 15.12
CA GLY A 2 5.05 -22.42 16.39
C GLY A 2 6.15 -22.02 17.36
N HIS A 3 6.04 -20.88 18.05
CA HIS A 3 7.03 -20.27 18.95
C HIS A 3 8.25 -21.16 19.27
N ILE A 4 9.31 -21.13 18.43
CA ILE A 4 10.50 -21.99 18.60
C ILE A 4 11.56 -21.28 19.45
N VAL A 5 11.50 -19.95 19.51
CA VAL A 5 12.41 -19.12 20.30
C VAL A 5 11.62 -18.01 20.99
N ALA A 6 11.82 -17.87 22.29
CA ALA A 6 11.28 -16.79 23.12
C ALA A 6 12.43 -15.95 23.71
N LEU A 7 12.09 -14.76 24.17
CA LEU A 7 12.96 -13.96 25.03
C LEU A 7 12.59 -14.24 26.49
N ASP A 8 13.56 -14.52 27.35
CA ASP A 8 13.34 -14.52 28.80
C ASP A 8 13.14 -13.09 29.34
N ALA A 9 12.85 -12.98 30.63
CA ALA A 9 12.61 -11.70 31.29
C ALA A 9 13.84 -10.77 31.26
N GLU A 10 15.03 -11.32 31.04
CA GLU A 10 16.30 -10.62 30.92
C GLU A 10 16.72 -10.33 29.45
N GLY A 11 15.95 -10.81 28.46
CA GLY A 11 16.21 -10.60 27.04
C GLY A 11 17.16 -11.61 26.40
N HIS A 12 17.42 -12.76 27.04
CA HIS A 12 18.15 -13.87 26.45
C HIS A 12 17.22 -14.77 25.62
N LEU A 13 17.82 -15.43 24.62
CA LEU A 13 17.12 -16.34 23.72
C LEU A 13 16.91 -17.69 24.41
N VAL A 14 15.65 -18.10 24.51
CA VAL A 14 15.24 -19.41 25.04
C VAL A 14 14.64 -20.22 23.91
N TYR A 15 15.21 -21.40 23.69
CA TYR A 15 14.72 -22.37 22.71
C TYR A 15 13.63 -23.24 23.32
N GLU A 16 12.44 -23.27 22.74
CA GLU A 16 11.34 -24.12 23.22
C GLU A 16 11.40 -25.51 22.54
N GLY A 17 11.62 -26.57 23.34
CA GLY A 17 11.57 -27.97 22.89
C GLY A 17 12.93 -28.68 22.73
N LEU A 18 12.89 -29.96 22.32
CA LEU A 18 14.08 -30.76 22.01
C LEU A 18 14.50 -30.52 20.56
N LEU A 19 15.37 -29.54 20.34
CA LEU A 19 15.95 -29.23 19.02
C LEU A 19 17.25 -30.01 18.79
N SER A 20 17.50 -30.42 17.56
CA SER A 20 18.78 -30.97 17.13
C SER A 20 19.85 -29.89 17.04
N SER A 21 21.14 -30.28 17.14
CA SER A 21 22.25 -29.33 16.99
C SER A 21 22.27 -28.59 15.65
N LYS A 22 21.74 -29.21 14.59
CA LYS A 22 21.62 -28.58 13.26
C LYS A 22 20.53 -27.51 13.25
N GLU A 23 19.40 -27.76 13.92
CA GLU A 23 18.32 -26.77 14.06
C GLU A 23 18.78 -25.59 14.92
N ILE A 24 19.46 -25.85 16.04
CA ILE A 24 20.04 -24.80 16.88
C ILE A 24 21.01 -23.93 16.08
N ALA A 25 21.97 -24.52 15.36
CA ALA A 25 22.92 -23.77 14.55
C ALA A 25 22.24 -22.92 13.45
N THR A 26 21.17 -23.44 12.84
CA THR A 26 20.40 -22.71 11.83
C THR A 26 19.68 -21.52 12.46
N ILE A 27 19.12 -21.69 13.66
CA ILE A 27 18.42 -20.61 14.37
C ILE A 27 19.41 -19.55 14.88
N ASP A 28 20.55 -19.96 15.42
CA ASP A 28 21.63 -19.03 15.81
C ASP A 28 22.09 -18.19 14.62
N GLU A 29 22.24 -18.80 13.44
CA GLU A 29 22.58 -18.09 12.21
C GLU A 29 21.49 -17.07 11.84
N ILE A 30 20.21 -17.47 11.84
CA ILE A 30 19.08 -16.57 11.60
C ILE A 30 19.14 -15.39 12.58
N LEU A 31 19.27 -15.66 13.87
CA LEU A 31 19.29 -14.65 14.91
C LEU A 31 20.47 -13.68 14.77
N ASN A 32 21.65 -14.18 14.38
CA ASN A 32 22.80 -13.33 14.10
C ASN A 32 22.53 -12.40 12.90
N THR A 33 22.00 -12.95 11.80
CA THR A 33 21.60 -12.16 10.63
C THR A 33 20.54 -11.12 11.00
N LEU A 34 19.53 -11.49 11.81
CA LEU A 34 18.52 -10.56 12.30
C LEU A 34 19.13 -9.44 13.15
N LYS A 35 19.97 -9.76 14.13
CA LYS A 35 20.49 -8.77 15.11
C LYS A 35 21.60 -7.88 14.56
N GLN A 36 22.44 -8.41 13.66
CA GLN A 36 23.65 -7.72 13.19
C GLN A 36 23.53 -7.25 11.75
N GLU A 37 23.11 -8.13 10.84
CA GLU A 37 23.14 -7.82 9.40
C GLU A 37 21.97 -6.92 8.98
N ILE A 38 20.74 -7.21 9.41
CA ILE A 38 19.57 -6.41 9.01
C ILE A 38 19.71 -4.92 9.38
N PRO A 39 20.14 -4.54 10.61
CA PRO A 39 20.31 -3.13 10.94
C PRO A 39 21.35 -2.44 10.07
N GLN A 40 22.44 -3.13 9.70
CA GLN A 40 23.45 -2.59 8.79
C GLN A 40 22.86 -2.42 7.38
N ILE A 41 22.14 -3.42 6.88
CA ILE A 41 21.47 -3.37 5.58
C ILE A 41 20.45 -2.22 5.54
N GLU A 42 19.64 -2.03 6.58
CA GLU A 42 18.72 -0.90 6.68
C GLU A 42 19.48 0.43 6.65
N SER A 43 20.61 0.55 7.36
CA SER A 43 21.45 1.76 7.33
C SER A 43 22.01 2.04 5.93
N ASP A 44 22.62 1.04 5.30
CA ASP A 44 23.24 1.17 3.97
C ASP A 44 22.21 1.53 2.89
N LEU A 45 21.02 0.93 2.96
CA LEU A 45 19.92 1.25 2.05
C LEU A 45 19.37 2.65 2.30
N GLU A 46 19.28 3.09 3.56
CA GLU A 46 18.85 4.45 3.87
C GLU A 46 19.87 5.49 3.39
N GLU A 47 21.17 5.20 3.51
CA GLU A 47 22.22 6.04 2.95
C GLU A 47 22.13 6.13 1.42
N ALA A 48 21.94 5.00 0.74
CA ALA A 48 21.90 4.94 -0.72
C ALA A 48 20.63 5.54 -1.33
N TYR A 49 19.47 5.33 -0.71
CA TYR A 49 18.16 5.65 -1.30
C TYR A 49 17.33 6.64 -0.49
N GLY A 50 17.81 7.06 0.69
CA GLY A 50 17.01 7.79 1.68
C GLY A 50 15.79 6.99 2.14
N LYS A 51 14.84 7.66 2.79
CA LYS A 51 13.54 7.06 3.12
C LYS A 51 12.57 6.99 1.93
N SER A 52 13.07 6.84 0.70
CA SER A 52 12.27 6.74 -0.54
C SER A 52 11.55 5.41 -0.70
N VAL A 53 10.80 5.22 -1.78
CA VAL A 53 10.18 3.93 -2.14
C VAL A 53 11.22 2.87 -2.51
N LEU A 54 12.36 3.29 -3.09
CA LEU A 54 13.44 2.39 -3.52
C LEU A 54 14.14 1.72 -2.34
N TYR A 55 14.28 2.42 -1.22
CA TYR A 55 14.71 1.80 0.03
C TYR A 55 13.84 0.59 0.39
N LYS A 56 12.51 0.75 0.37
CA LYS A 56 11.55 -0.31 0.76
C LYS A 56 11.58 -1.47 -0.23
N TYR A 57 11.69 -1.14 -1.51
CA TYR A 57 11.81 -2.12 -2.60
C TYR A 57 13.07 -2.98 -2.47
N ASN A 58 14.23 -2.35 -2.29
CA ASN A 58 15.50 -3.07 -2.17
C ASN A 58 15.60 -3.84 -0.84
N LEU A 59 15.08 -3.29 0.26
CA LEU A 59 14.92 -4.04 1.50
C LEU A 59 14.06 -5.29 1.25
N GLY A 60 12.96 -5.16 0.52
CA GLY A 60 12.13 -6.28 0.10
C GLY A 60 12.86 -7.35 -0.71
N LYS A 61 13.83 -6.99 -1.55
CA LYS A 61 14.66 -7.95 -2.30
C LYS A 61 15.56 -8.75 -1.36
N VAL A 62 16.21 -8.06 -0.42
CA VAL A 62 17.04 -8.71 0.61
C VAL A 62 16.20 -9.70 1.41
N LEU A 63 15.02 -9.28 1.87
CA LEU A 63 14.11 -10.15 2.62
C LEU A 63 13.70 -11.39 1.81
N GLY A 64 13.44 -11.24 0.51
CA GLY A 64 13.16 -12.37 -0.37
C GLY A 64 14.33 -13.36 -0.49
N GLY A 65 15.57 -12.85 -0.50
CA GLY A 65 16.78 -13.65 -0.41
C GLY A 65 16.86 -14.44 0.89
N LEU A 66 16.56 -13.81 2.04
CA LEU A 66 16.54 -14.48 3.34
C LEU A 66 15.45 -15.57 3.43
N LEU A 67 14.24 -15.28 2.92
CA LEU A 67 13.18 -16.29 2.87
C LEU A 67 13.61 -17.53 2.08
N SER A 68 14.31 -17.34 0.97
CA SER A 68 14.82 -18.42 0.13
C SER A 68 15.97 -19.17 0.81
N LYS A 69 16.93 -18.45 1.39
CA LYS A 69 18.08 -19.00 2.12
C LYS A 69 17.65 -19.91 3.26
N TYR A 70 16.68 -19.48 4.06
CA TYR A 70 16.21 -20.22 5.24
C TYR A 70 14.97 -21.07 4.98
N ASN A 71 14.54 -21.20 3.72
CA ASN A 71 13.38 -21.99 3.30
C ASN A 71 12.10 -21.66 4.11
N ILE A 72 11.85 -20.38 4.36
CA ILE A 72 10.70 -19.91 5.15
C ILE A 72 9.42 -20.05 4.33
N SER A 73 8.48 -20.87 4.81
CA SER A 73 7.21 -21.12 4.13
C SER A 73 6.28 -19.90 4.18
N ALA A 74 5.29 -19.85 3.29
CA ALA A 74 4.31 -18.76 3.25
C ALA A 74 3.58 -18.56 4.60
N SER A 75 3.24 -19.65 5.29
CA SER A 75 2.59 -19.65 6.62
C SER A 75 3.49 -19.12 7.74
N GLU A 76 4.80 -19.06 7.53
CA GLU A 76 5.78 -18.64 8.55
C GLU A 76 6.23 -17.19 8.37
N ARG A 77 6.00 -16.61 7.20
CA ARG A 77 6.47 -15.27 6.83
C ARG A 77 6.06 -14.20 7.86
N ARG A 78 4.81 -14.21 8.34
CA ARG A 78 4.36 -13.21 9.33
C ARG A 78 5.23 -13.25 10.59
N LYS A 79 5.47 -14.44 11.13
CA LYS A 79 6.29 -14.60 12.34
C LYS A 79 7.72 -14.13 12.09
N PHE A 80 8.29 -14.51 10.95
CA PHE A 80 9.63 -14.05 10.56
C PHE A 80 9.72 -12.52 10.49
N TRP A 81 8.70 -11.83 9.95
CA TRP A 81 8.65 -10.36 9.95
C TRP A 81 8.57 -9.76 11.35
N ASP A 82 7.84 -10.40 12.25
CA ASP A 82 7.69 -9.95 13.64
C ASP A 82 8.99 -10.16 14.44
N GLU A 83 9.75 -11.21 14.12
CA GLU A 83 11.09 -11.43 14.66
C GLU A 83 12.07 -10.35 14.19
N ILE A 84 12.08 -9.97 12.91
CA ILE A 84 12.89 -8.83 12.44
C ILE A 84 12.54 -7.57 13.22
N LYS A 85 11.25 -7.30 13.40
CA LYS A 85 10.80 -6.12 14.16
C LYS A 85 11.23 -6.17 15.63
N THR A 86 11.23 -7.36 16.23
CA THR A 86 11.60 -7.52 17.64
C THR A 86 13.12 -7.42 17.84
N PHE A 87 13.89 -8.05 16.96
CA PHE A 87 15.32 -8.28 17.17
C PHE A 87 16.25 -7.36 16.37
N ALA A 88 15.79 -6.80 15.25
CA ALA A 88 16.62 -6.04 14.33
C ALA A 88 16.30 -4.53 14.37
N THR A 89 15.02 -4.17 14.26
CA THR A 89 14.68 -2.78 13.93
C THR A 89 15.00 -1.83 15.08
N LYS A 90 15.72 -0.75 14.76
CA LYS A 90 15.97 0.37 15.68
C LYS A 90 14.96 1.51 15.47
N GLU A 91 14.11 1.41 14.45
CA GLU A 91 13.13 2.44 14.15
C GLU A 91 11.85 2.30 14.99
N ASN A 92 11.46 3.39 15.64
CA ASN A 92 10.13 3.49 16.25
C ASN A 92 9.09 3.85 15.18
N ARG A 93 8.37 2.84 14.67
CA ARG A 93 7.35 3.02 13.63
C ARG A 93 5.99 3.38 14.23
N ILE A 94 5.45 4.51 13.79
CA ILE A 94 4.16 5.07 14.29
C ILE A 94 2.96 4.23 13.84
N ARG A 95 3.03 3.60 12.66
CA ARG A 95 1.89 2.88 12.07
C ARG A 95 1.71 1.53 12.75
N ASP A 96 0.51 1.29 13.26
CA ASP A 96 0.11 -0.03 13.76
C ASP A 96 0.02 -1.04 12.60
N GLU A 97 0.74 -2.14 12.74
CA GLU A 97 0.77 -3.23 11.78
C GLU A 97 -0.34 -4.26 12.03
N GLY A 98 -1.07 -4.14 13.16
CA GLY A 98 -2.14 -5.05 13.58
C GLY A 98 -1.61 -6.44 13.94
N SER A 99 -1.94 -6.93 15.13
CA SER A 99 -1.45 -8.22 15.65
C SER A 99 -1.70 -9.39 14.68
N ASN A 100 -2.83 -9.36 13.96
CA ASN A 100 -3.27 -10.45 13.07
C ASN A 100 -3.35 -10.04 11.58
N ALA A 101 -2.95 -8.82 11.22
CA ALA A 101 -3.07 -8.36 9.84
C ALA A 101 -1.86 -8.78 9.00
N GLU A 102 -1.95 -9.94 8.35
CA GLU A 102 -0.89 -10.45 7.45
C GLU A 102 -0.46 -9.43 6.39
N THR A 103 -1.39 -8.59 5.94
CA THR A 103 -1.18 -7.64 4.84
C THR A 103 -0.47 -6.35 5.27
N ARG A 104 -0.42 -6.05 6.57
CA ARG A 104 0.02 -4.75 7.11
C ARG A 104 1.42 -4.74 7.70
N SER A 105 2.05 -5.90 7.81
CA SER A 105 3.47 -6.00 8.19
C SER A 105 4.33 -5.08 7.32
N PHE A 106 5.17 -4.22 7.91
CA PHE A 106 6.07 -3.38 7.12
C PHE A 106 7.01 -4.23 6.26
N TYR A 107 7.72 -5.17 6.87
CA TYR A 107 8.65 -6.06 6.18
C TYR A 107 7.92 -6.93 5.15
N GLY A 108 6.71 -7.40 5.49
CA GLY A 108 5.86 -8.09 4.53
C GLY A 108 5.43 -7.20 3.34
N GLN A 109 5.16 -5.92 3.55
CA GLN A 109 4.86 -4.97 2.47
C GLN A 109 6.10 -4.66 1.62
N CYS A 110 7.27 -4.51 2.22
CA CYS A 110 8.54 -4.38 1.49
C CYS A 110 8.79 -5.60 0.59
N TYR A 111 8.66 -6.81 1.14
CA TYR A 111 8.80 -8.05 0.36
C TYR A 111 7.77 -8.15 -0.78
N ARG A 112 6.50 -7.81 -0.54
CA ARG A 112 5.49 -7.78 -1.62
C ARG A 112 5.84 -6.74 -2.69
N LEU A 113 6.29 -5.55 -2.27
CA LEU A 113 6.69 -4.49 -3.18
C LEU A 113 7.85 -4.93 -4.09
N SER A 114 8.79 -5.73 -3.58
CA SER A 114 9.93 -6.23 -4.36
C SER A 114 9.57 -7.26 -5.42
N GLN A 115 8.33 -7.77 -5.44
CA GLN A 115 7.85 -8.71 -6.47
C GLN A 115 7.39 -8.00 -7.74
N PHE A 116 7.27 -6.67 -7.73
CA PHE A 116 6.91 -5.88 -8.90
C PHE A 116 8.16 -5.36 -9.60
N ASP A 117 8.04 -5.05 -10.90
CA ASP A 117 9.11 -4.39 -11.62
C ASP A 117 9.40 -3.01 -11.02
N GLN A 118 10.69 -2.69 -10.90
CA GLN A 118 11.13 -1.42 -10.33
C GLN A 118 10.50 -0.21 -11.02
N GLU A 119 10.34 -0.27 -12.34
CA GLU A 119 9.71 0.80 -13.12
C GLU A 119 8.30 1.14 -12.61
N ILE A 120 7.50 0.12 -12.25
CA ILE A 120 6.16 0.32 -11.68
C ILE A 120 6.28 0.91 -10.28
N VAL A 121 7.20 0.38 -9.48
CA VAL A 121 7.43 0.79 -8.08
C VAL A 121 7.72 2.28 -7.97
N GLU A 122 8.53 2.82 -8.88
CA GLU A 122 8.93 4.24 -8.87
C GLU A 122 7.78 5.20 -9.24
N LYS A 123 6.75 4.72 -9.95
CA LYS A 123 5.58 5.54 -10.34
C LYS A 123 4.74 5.99 -9.15
N LEU A 124 4.84 5.34 -8.00
CA LEU A 124 4.07 5.66 -6.79
C LEU A 124 4.97 5.97 -5.59
N SER A 125 4.45 6.74 -4.64
CA SER A 125 5.07 6.98 -3.34
C SER A 125 4.86 5.75 -2.44
N TRP A 126 5.66 5.63 -1.38
CA TRP A 126 5.47 4.56 -0.40
C TRP A 126 4.06 4.57 0.19
N ARG A 127 3.50 5.76 0.47
CA ARG A 127 2.15 5.89 1.01
C ARG A 127 1.08 5.35 0.05
N GLN A 128 1.23 5.63 -1.24
CA GLN A 128 0.33 5.12 -2.29
C GLN A 128 0.45 3.60 -2.43
N TRP A 129 1.65 3.04 -2.33
CA TRP A 129 1.86 1.59 -2.31
C TRP A 129 1.21 0.92 -1.09
N GLN A 130 1.34 1.52 0.10
CA GLN A 130 0.67 1.03 1.30
C GLN A 130 -0.86 0.99 1.12
N ASP A 131 -1.43 1.99 0.47
CA ASP A 131 -2.87 2.07 0.19
C ASP A 131 -3.34 0.91 -0.71
N ILE A 132 -2.59 0.58 -1.77
CA ILE A 132 -2.90 -0.59 -2.64
C ILE A 132 -2.69 -1.92 -1.90
N LEU A 133 -1.54 -2.08 -1.24
CA LEU A 133 -1.15 -3.35 -0.61
C LEU A 133 -2.06 -3.74 0.56
N ASP A 134 -2.67 -2.75 1.23
CA ASP A 134 -3.67 -2.94 2.27
C ASP A 134 -5.02 -3.45 1.74
N ARG A 135 -5.38 -3.14 0.48
CA ARG A 135 -6.71 -3.42 -0.08
C ARG A 135 -6.69 -4.67 -0.97
N VAL A 136 -7.17 -5.78 -0.41
CA VAL A 136 -7.20 -7.09 -1.07
C VAL A 136 -7.81 -7.06 -2.47
N GLY A 137 -8.98 -6.42 -2.66
CA GLY A 137 -9.63 -6.38 -3.97
C GLY A 137 -8.89 -5.58 -5.05
N ASN A 138 -8.10 -4.55 -4.67
CA ASN A 138 -7.38 -3.74 -5.65
C ASN A 138 -6.10 -4.41 -6.15
N ARG A 139 -5.47 -5.26 -5.33
CA ARG A 139 -4.21 -5.94 -5.67
C ARG A 139 -4.40 -7.24 -6.45
N GLU A 140 -5.60 -7.83 -6.41
CA GLU A 140 -5.88 -9.12 -7.05
C GLU A 140 -5.98 -8.99 -8.57
N ASP A 141 -6.35 -7.82 -9.07
CA ASP A 141 -6.38 -7.53 -10.50
C ASP A 141 -5.06 -6.88 -10.95
N SER A 142 -4.18 -7.68 -11.57
CA SER A 142 -2.84 -7.23 -11.98
C SER A 142 -2.85 -6.08 -12.99
N ARG A 143 -3.98 -5.86 -13.67
CA ARG A 143 -4.14 -4.81 -14.70
C ARG A 143 -3.97 -3.40 -14.12
N ILE A 144 -4.22 -3.20 -12.81
CA ILE A 144 -3.94 -1.90 -12.19
C ILE A 144 -2.44 -1.55 -12.24
N PHE A 145 -1.55 -2.54 -12.13
CA PHE A 145 -0.10 -2.32 -12.16
C PHE A 145 0.39 -2.03 -13.57
N GLU A 146 -0.18 -2.68 -14.58
CA GLU A 146 0.09 -2.38 -15.99
C GLU A 146 -0.38 -0.97 -16.37
N TRP A 147 -1.56 -0.58 -15.90
CA TRP A 147 -2.04 0.79 -16.05
C TRP A 147 -1.10 1.82 -15.38
N ILE A 148 -0.57 1.52 -14.18
CA ILE A 148 0.42 2.36 -13.49
C ILE A 148 1.73 2.42 -14.30
N ARG A 149 2.22 1.29 -14.83
CA ARG A 149 3.44 1.22 -15.66
C ARG A 149 3.35 2.22 -16.82
N ASN A 150 2.21 2.23 -17.50
CA ASN A 150 1.96 3.07 -18.68
C ASN A 150 1.76 4.57 -18.38
N LYS A 151 1.79 4.99 -17.11
CA LYS A 151 1.71 6.41 -16.75
C LYS A 151 2.99 7.15 -17.13
N LYS A 152 2.84 8.19 -17.96
CA LYS A 152 3.93 9.12 -18.28
C LYS A 152 4.46 9.85 -17.05
N GLU A 153 3.55 10.28 -16.18
CA GLU A 153 3.86 11.07 -14.99
C GLU A 153 3.45 10.36 -13.71
N LYS A 154 4.18 10.65 -12.63
CA LYS A 154 3.85 10.18 -11.27
C LYS A 154 2.50 10.76 -10.84
N ILE A 155 1.61 9.89 -10.35
CA ILE A 155 0.31 10.32 -9.83
C ILE A 155 0.53 11.04 -8.50
N ARG A 156 -0.02 12.25 -8.36
CA ARG A 156 0.03 13.00 -7.09
C ARG A 156 -0.70 12.24 -5.99
N GLU A 157 -0.15 12.25 -4.78
CA GLU A 157 -0.71 11.52 -3.63
C GLU A 157 -2.16 11.94 -3.29
N ASP A 158 -2.47 13.23 -3.35
CA ASP A 158 -3.84 13.73 -3.14
C ASP A 158 -4.82 13.19 -4.18
N ASP A 159 -4.41 13.11 -5.45
CA ASP A 159 -5.23 12.59 -6.54
C ASP A 159 -5.42 11.08 -6.37
N TRP A 160 -4.36 10.37 -5.99
CA TRP A 160 -4.39 8.93 -5.71
C TRP A 160 -5.36 8.57 -4.58
N ARG A 161 -5.35 9.34 -3.48
CA ARG A 161 -6.23 9.09 -2.34
C ARG A 161 -7.71 9.23 -2.69
N GLU A 162 -8.04 10.15 -3.57
CA GLU A 162 -9.42 10.30 -4.08
C GLU A 162 -9.74 9.23 -5.13
N PHE A 163 -8.76 8.87 -5.98
CA PHE A 163 -8.87 7.80 -6.96
C PHE A 163 -9.19 6.47 -6.29
N GLU A 164 -8.48 6.08 -5.23
CA GLU A 164 -8.75 4.85 -4.50
C GLU A 164 -10.18 4.78 -3.94
N LYS A 165 -10.69 5.90 -3.41
CA LYS A 165 -12.06 5.96 -2.91
C LYS A 165 -13.06 5.76 -4.04
N GLY A 166 -12.82 6.42 -5.17
CA GLY A 166 -13.66 6.33 -6.35
C GLY A 166 -13.63 4.93 -6.96
N LEU A 167 -12.45 4.34 -7.04
CA LEU A 167 -12.21 2.99 -7.53
C LEU A 167 -12.92 1.97 -6.66
N HIS A 168 -12.73 2.03 -5.35
CA HIS A 168 -13.41 1.16 -4.41
C HIS A 168 -14.93 1.30 -4.51
N LEU A 169 -15.45 2.53 -4.60
CA LEU A 169 -16.88 2.77 -4.74
C LEU A 169 -17.42 2.25 -6.08
N TYR A 170 -16.65 2.36 -7.16
CA TYR A 170 -17.06 1.94 -8.50
C TYR A 170 -17.03 0.43 -8.67
N LEU A 171 -16.00 -0.23 -8.15
CA LEU A 171 -15.79 -1.68 -8.26
C LEU A 171 -16.48 -2.47 -7.16
N LYS A 172 -17.05 -1.80 -6.16
CA LYS A 172 -17.81 -2.46 -5.10
C LYS A 172 -18.87 -3.37 -5.73
N ASP A 173 -18.83 -4.64 -5.35
CA ASP A 173 -19.76 -5.68 -5.78
C ASP A 173 -19.77 -5.93 -7.31
N LYS A 174 -18.66 -5.60 -8.01
CA LYS A 174 -18.49 -5.89 -9.44
C LYS A 174 -17.43 -6.95 -9.67
N ASP A 175 -17.72 -7.86 -10.60
CA ASP A 175 -16.73 -8.76 -11.18
C ASP A 175 -15.94 -8.00 -12.25
N THR A 176 -14.62 -7.84 -12.07
CA THR A 176 -13.78 -7.14 -13.05
C THR A 176 -13.40 -8.01 -14.25
N SER A 177 -13.62 -9.33 -14.19
CA SER A 177 -13.28 -10.24 -15.29
C SER A 177 -14.13 -10.03 -16.55
N VAL A 178 -15.28 -9.36 -16.41
CA VAL A 178 -16.18 -9.02 -17.53
C VAL A 178 -15.68 -7.84 -18.37
N PHE A 179 -14.74 -7.05 -17.86
CA PHE A 179 -14.15 -5.94 -18.60
C PHE A 179 -12.91 -6.41 -19.35
N SER A 180 -12.78 -5.98 -20.61
CA SER A 180 -11.50 -5.99 -21.31
C SER A 180 -10.50 -5.04 -20.64
N ASP A 181 -9.22 -5.23 -20.93
CA ASP A 181 -8.14 -4.39 -20.37
C ASP A 181 -8.35 -2.92 -20.73
N ASN A 182 -8.73 -2.64 -21.98
CA ASN A 182 -8.98 -1.26 -22.44
C ASN A 182 -10.15 -0.61 -21.69
N GLU A 183 -11.27 -1.32 -21.53
CA GLU A 183 -12.42 -0.80 -20.78
C GLU A 183 -12.04 -0.52 -19.32
N LEU A 184 -11.24 -1.39 -18.71
CA LEU A 184 -10.80 -1.22 -17.33
C LEU A 184 -9.82 -0.06 -17.20
N TYR A 185 -8.92 0.13 -18.16
CA TYR A 185 -8.01 1.29 -18.20
C TYR A 185 -8.78 2.60 -18.40
N GLU A 186 -9.78 2.63 -19.26
CA GLU A 186 -10.66 3.79 -19.42
C GLU A 186 -11.43 4.11 -18.12
N ILE A 187 -11.89 3.09 -17.40
CA ILE A 187 -12.48 3.25 -16.07
C ILE A 187 -11.46 3.88 -15.12
N TYR A 188 -10.23 3.37 -15.04
CA TYR A 188 -9.18 3.92 -14.17
C TYR A 188 -8.83 5.37 -14.53
N GLU A 189 -8.69 5.69 -15.81
CA GLU A 189 -8.45 7.07 -16.26
C GLU A 189 -9.59 8.00 -15.87
N SER A 190 -10.83 7.57 -16.10
CA SER A 190 -12.00 8.41 -15.82
C SER A 190 -12.14 8.72 -14.33
N ILE A 191 -11.86 7.75 -13.46
CA ILE A 191 -11.86 7.92 -12.00
C ILE A 191 -10.68 8.80 -11.55
N LEU A 192 -9.52 8.68 -12.19
CA LEU A 192 -8.37 9.54 -11.90
C LEU A 192 -8.66 11.00 -12.31
N SER A 193 -9.26 11.22 -13.48
CA SER A 193 -9.68 12.55 -13.94
C SER A 193 -10.71 13.18 -13.01
N MET A 194 -11.73 12.41 -12.59
CA MET A 194 -12.68 12.82 -11.55
C MET A 194 -11.98 13.25 -10.25
N SER A 195 -10.94 12.52 -9.85
CA SER A 195 -10.17 12.78 -8.62
C SER A 195 -9.35 14.07 -8.72
N LYS A 196 -8.72 14.31 -9.88
CA LYS A 196 -8.02 15.56 -10.18
C LYS A 196 -8.97 16.76 -10.17
N TYR A 197 -10.13 16.62 -10.81
CA TYR A 197 -11.16 17.66 -10.82
C TYR A 197 -11.57 18.03 -9.40
N TRP A 198 -11.93 17.04 -8.56
CA TRP A 198 -12.27 17.27 -7.16
C TRP A 198 -11.21 18.06 -6.42
N ARG A 199 -9.92 17.68 -6.54
CA ARG A 199 -8.84 18.38 -5.86
C ARG A 199 -8.76 19.85 -6.29
N ILE A 200 -8.81 20.11 -7.59
CA ILE A 200 -8.66 21.46 -8.15
C ILE A 200 -9.88 22.32 -7.76
N ALA A 201 -11.09 21.84 -8.04
CA ALA A 201 -12.32 22.56 -7.76
C ALA A 201 -12.52 22.80 -6.25
N PHE A 202 -12.23 21.81 -5.41
CA PHE A 202 -12.36 21.97 -3.95
C PHE A 202 -11.32 22.93 -3.37
N ALA A 203 -10.11 22.95 -3.92
CA ALA A 203 -9.09 23.93 -3.53
C ALA A 203 -9.53 25.36 -3.90
N GLN A 204 -10.12 25.55 -5.09
CA GLN A 204 -10.66 26.84 -5.50
C GLN A 204 -11.84 27.27 -4.62
N PHE A 205 -12.83 26.39 -4.41
CA PHE A 205 -13.94 26.61 -3.48
C PHE A 205 -13.47 27.00 -2.08
N SER A 206 -12.39 26.38 -1.58
CA SER A 206 -11.86 26.68 -0.25
C SER A 206 -11.24 28.09 -0.17
N LYS A 207 -10.69 28.60 -1.27
CA LYS A 207 -10.17 29.97 -1.36
C LYS A 207 -11.31 30.98 -1.46
N ASP A 208 -12.34 30.66 -2.23
CA ASP A 208 -13.48 31.56 -2.47
C ASP A 208 -14.43 31.62 -1.26
N HIS A 209 -14.46 30.55 -0.44
CA HIS A 209 -15.33 30.42 0.72
C HIS A 209 -14.60 29.95 1.99
N PRO A 210 -13.60 30.68 2.50
CA PRO A 210 -12.69 30.21 3.56
C PRO A 210 -13.39 29.84 4.87
N ASN A 211 -14.55 30.43 5.16
CA ASN A 211 -15.33 30.18 6.37
C ASN A 211 -16.42 29.10 6.21
N SER A 212 -16.51 28.45 5.05
CA SER A 212 -17.55 27.47 4.78
C SER A 212 -17.39 26.23 5.67
N ALA A 213 -18.47 25.84 6.37
CA ALA A 213 -18.52 24.58 7.11
C ALA A 213 -18.26 23.35 6.21
N LYS A 214 -18.45 23.49 4.89
CA LYS A 214 -18.21 22.44 3.90
C LYS A 214 -16.72 22.05 3.84
N ILE A 215 -15.80 22.98 4.11
CA ILE A 215 -14.35 22.73 4.21
C ILE A 215 -14.05 21.75 5.34
N LYS A 216 -14.62 21.97 6.52
CA LYS A 216 -14.47 21.07 7.69
C LYS A 216 -15.00 19.66 7.41
N SER A 217 -15.96 19.54 6.48
CA SER A 217 -16.56 18.27 6.06
C SER A 217 -16.02 17.70 4.74
N LYS A 218 -14.81 18.10 4.29
CA LYS A 218 -14.22 17.70 3.00
C LYS A 218 -14.39 16.22 2.67
N GLY A 219 -14.10 15.33 3.62
CA GLY A 219 -14.22 13.88 3.41
C GLY A 219 -15.65 13.41 3.11
N ARG A 220 -16.66 13.99 3.78
CA ARG A 220 -18.08 13.69 3.51
C ARG A 220 -18.49 14.23 2.14
N ARG A 221 -18.01 15.42 1.78
CA ARG A 221 -18.31 16.06 0.50
C ARG A 221 -17.67 15.33 -0.68
N SER A 222 -16.44 14.87 -0.54
CA SER A 222 -15.75 14.01 -1.54
C SER A 222 -16.55 12.72 -1.81
N LYS A 223 -17.02 12.04 -0.77
CA LYS A 223 -17.88 10.85 -0.93
C LYS A 223 -19.18 11.17 -1.66
N LYS A 224 -19.86 12.27 -1.30
CA LYS A 224 -21.09 12.72 -1.97
C LYS A 224 -20.83 13.02 -3.45
N TYR A 225 -19.74 13.73 -3.75
CA TYR A 225 -19.30 14.05 -5.11
C TYR A 225 -19.10 12.79 -5.96
N GLN A 226 -18.27 11.85 -5.51
CA GLN A 226 -17.98 10.63 -6.27
C GLN A 226 -19.24 9.78 -6.52
N ALA A 227 -20.09 9.64 -5.50
CA ALA A 227 -21.38 8.94 -5.65
C ALA A 227 -22.29 9.64 -6.68
N THR A 228 -22.31 10.98 -6.67
CA THR A 228 -23.09 11.79 -7.62
C THR A 228 -22.55 11.66 -9.04
N CYS A 229 -21.23 11.68 -9.25
CA CYS A 229 -20.62 11.42 -10.56
C CYS A 229 -21.08 10.08 -11.14
N PHE A 230 -20.99 8.99 -10.35
CA PHE A 230 -21.42 7.68 -10.81
C PHE A 230 -22.93 7.57 -11.02
N GLN A 231 -23.73 8.29 -10.23
CA GLN A 231 -25.17 8.38 -10.46
C GLN A 231 -25.47 9.07 -11.79
N LEU A 232 -24.92 10.27 -12.03
CA LEU A 232 -25.11 11.02 -13.28
C LEU A 232 -24.62 10.21 -14.49
N LYS A 233 -23.49 9.51 -14.36
CA LYS A 233 -22.98 8.60 -15.40
C LYS A 233 -24.05 7.58 -15.83
N ARG A 234 -24.72 6.94 -14.87
CA ARG A 234 -25.75 5.93 -15.14
C ARG A 234 -27.02 6.53 -15.73
N GLU A 235 -27.47 7.65 -15.18
CA GLU A 235 -28.70 8.33 -15.62
C GLU A 235 -28.56 8.86 -17.04
N LEU A 236 -27.41 9.47 -17.35
CA LEU A 236 -27.13 10.04 -18.67
C LEU A 236 -26.59 9.00 -19.68
N ARG A 237 -26.29 7.78 -19.22
CA ARG A 237 -25.73 6.68 -20.03
C ARG A 237 -24.50 7.07 -20.86
N ARG A 238 -23.65 7.94 -20.32
CA ARG A 238 -22.40 8.39 -20.97
C ARG A 238 -21.18 8.16 -20.09
N SER A 239 -19.99 8.41 -20.64
CA SER A 239 -18.74 8.32 -19.89
C SER A 239 -18.62 9.47 -18.89
N LEU A 240 -17.77 9.30 -17.88
CA LEU A 240 -17.43 10.38 -16.96
C LEU A 240 -16.63 11.44 -17.72
N ASP A 241 -17.10 12.67 -17.69
CA ASP A 241 -16.54 13.83 -18.38
C ASP A 241 -16.61 15.08 -17.48
N ASP A 242 -15.98 16.16 -17.93
CA ASP A 242 -15.87 17.42 -17.17
C ASP A 242 -17.24 18.01 -16.82
N ASP A 243 -18.21 17.92 -17.72
CA ASP A 243 -19.60 18.32 -17.48
C ASP A 243 -20.23 17.55 -16.30
N ILE A 244 -20.05 16.23 -16.22
CA ILE A 244 -20.53 15.43 -15.09
C ILE A 244 -19.79 15.84 -13.82
N PHE A 245 -18.47 16.07 -13.90
CA PHE A 245 -17.67 16.48 -12.75
C PHE A 245 -18.14 17.82 -12.19
N GLU A 246 -18.35 18.82 -13.04
CA GLU A 246 -18.84 20.13 -12.62
C GLU A 246 -20.21 20.03 -11.94
N LYS A 247 -21.19 19.40 -12.62
CA LYS A 247 -22.54 19.24 -12.08
C LYS A 247 -22.55 18.46 -10.77
N ALA A 248 -21.79 17.38 -10.68
CA ALA A 248 -21.69 16.61 -9.44
C ALA A 248 -21.05 17.40 -8.31
N PHE A 249 -20.07 18.27 -8.61
CA PHE A 249 -19.40 19.11 -7.63
C PHE A 249 -20.35 20.14 -7.03
N GLU A 250 -21.12 20.85 -7.87
CA GLU A 250 -22.14 21.80 -7.42
C GLU A 250 -23.18 21.13 -6.51
N LEU A 251 -23.71 19.96 -6.93
CA LEU A 251 -24.67 19.19 -6.14
C LEU A 251 -24.06 18.68 -4.84
N ALA A 252 -22.79 18.28 -4.85
CA ALA A 252 -22.10 17.82 -3.65
C ALA A 252 -21.84 18.96 -2.66
N LEU A 253 -21.60 20.16 -3.17
CA LEU A 253 -21.38 21.37 -2.40
C LEU A 253 -22.64 22.17 -2.13
N THR A 254 -23.83 21.72 -2.54
CA THR A 254 -25.10 22.20 -1.99
C THR A 254 -25.27 21.63 -0.57
#